data_AF-A0A2D4YGV8-F1
#
_entry.id   AF-A0A2D4YGV8-F1
#
_cell.length_a   1.000
_cell.length_b   1.000
_cell.length_c   1.000
_cell.angle_alpha   90.00
_cell.angle_beta   90.00
_cell.angle_gamma   90.00
#
_symmetry.space_group_name_H-M   'P 1'
#
loop_
_entity.id
_entity.type
_entity.pdbx_description
1 polymer ?
#
loop_
_entity_poly.entity_id
_entity_poly.type
_entity_poly.pdbx_seq_one_letter_code
_entity_poly.pdbx_strand_id
1 'polypeptide(L)'
;MNSIFYYVNQYYNQRTIEDNFSGEQIKTNIVVGETIYKFGKIGQSVRLELQKMWSSSEKHDWVGGTLEYNASPRLSFYVNDIYNSGDDSSTSKNHYYNFGGSFNKGTTRFSLNYGRQRAGLVCVGGVCRFVPEATGLSASLLMSF
;
A
#
# COMPACT_ATOMS: atom_id res chain seq x y z
N MET A 1 -1.51 12.47 19.88
CA MET A 1 -1.31 12.45 18.42
C MET A 1 0.11 11.97 18.17
N ASN A 2 0.32 10.99 17.31
CA ASN A 2 1.65 10.49 16.95
C ASN A 2 1.83 10.64 15.45
N SER A 3 2.95 11.24 15.03
CA SER A 3 3.24 11.50 13.62
C SER A 3 4.67 11.08 13.31
N ILE A 4 4.84 10.45 12.15
CA ILE A 4 6.14 9.96 11.68
C ILE A 4 6.32 10.47 10.26
N PHE A 5 7.50 10.99 9.98
CA PHE A 5 7.91 11.38 8.63
C PHE A 5 9.22 10.67 8.33
N TYR A 6 9.30 10.06 7.15
CA TYR A 6 10.51 9.40 6.73
C TYR A 6 10.70 9.51 5.22
N TYR A 7 11.96 9.31 4.83
CA TYR A 7 12.42 9.36 3.47
C TYR A 7 13.14 8.06 3.14
N VAL A 8 12.85 7.50 1.97
CA VAL A 8 13.47 6.28 1.46
C VAL A 8 14.13 6.60 0.13
N ASN A 9 15.43 6.36 0.04
CA ASN A 9 16.17 6.37 -1.21
C ASN A 9 16.44 4.91 -1.60
N GLN A 10 15.75 4.43 -2.61
CA GLN A 10 15.76 3.03 -3.01
C GLN A 10 16.47 2.89 -4.37
N TYR A 11 17.33 1.87 -4.45
CA TYR A 11 18.01 1.45 -5.67
C TYR A 11 17.49 0.08 -6.07
N TYR A 12 16.91 0.01 -7.25
CA TYR A 12 16.34 -1.22 -7.79
C TYR A 12 17.10 -1.62 -9.05
N ASN A 13 17.74 -2.79 -9.02
CA ASN A 13 18.48 -3.32 -10.17
C ASN A 13 17.65 -4.43 -10.83
N GLN A 14 16.95 -4.08 -11.91
CA GLN A 14 16.10 -5.02 -12.65
C GLN A 14 16.87 -6.24 -13.16
N ARG A 15 18.15 -6.06 -13.55
CA ARG A 15 18.96 -7.16 -14.07
C ARG A 15 19.19 -8.25 -13.04
N THR A 16 19.46 -7.90 -11.80
CA THR A 16 19.75 -8.89 -10.75
C THR A 16 18.47 -9.43 -10.12
N ILE A 17 17.42 -8.63 -10.03
CA ILE A 17 16.19 -8.99 -9.29
C ILE A 17 15.18 -9.72 -10.19
N GLU A 18 15.11 -9.36 -11.48
CA GLU A 18 14.16 -9.91 -12.45
C GLU A 18 14.83 -10.82 -13.48
N ASP A 19 16.15 -11.05 -13.36
CA ASP A 19 16.99 -11.74 -14.37
C ASP A 19 16.84 -11.15 -15.79
N ASN A 20 16.51 -9.85 -15.85
CA ASN A 20 16.27 -9.15 -17.09
C ASN A 20 17.59 -8.55 -17.59
N PHE A 21 18.22 -9.19 -18.57
CA PHE A 21 19.51 -8.77 -19.12
C PHE A 21 19.53 -7.35 -19.72
N SER A 22 18.34 -6.80 -20.06
CA SER A 22 18.15 -5.43 -20.55
C SER A 22 17.67 -4.46 -19.47
N GLY A 23 17.55 -4.90 -18.22
CA GLY A 23 17.01 -4.11 -17.12
C GLY A 23 17.97 -3.01 -16.66
N GLU A 24 17.46 -1.79 -16.55
CA GLU A 24 18.22 -0.64 -16.05
C GLU A 24 18.15 -0.52 -14.52
N GLN A 25 19.10 0.22 -13.95
CA GLN A 25 19.07 0.55 -12.53
C GLN A 25 18.09 1.71 -12.31
N ILE A 26 16.98 1.43 -11.63
CA ILE A 26 15.96 2.41 -11.29
C ILE A 26 16.27 2.97 -9.90
N LYS A 27 16.34 4.29 -9.80
CA LYS A 27 16.48 5.01 -8.52
C LYS A 27 15.14 5.64 -8.17
N THR A 28 14.67 5.41 -6.96
CA THR A 28 13.42 5.99 -6.47
C THR A 28 13.64 6.74 -5.17
N ASN A 29 12.95 7.86 -5.05
CA ASN A 29 12.91 8.68 -3.85
C ASN A 29 11.47 8.67 -3.34
N ILE A 30 11.25 8.20 -2.12
CA ILE A 30 9.92 8.10 -1.53
C ILE A 30 9.90 8.96 -0.27
N VAL A 31 8.91 9.84 -0.19
CA VAL A 31 8.60 10.58 1.04
C VAL A 31 7.29 10.04 1.58
N VAL A 32 7.28 9.74 2.87
CA VAL A 32 6.10 9.25 3.59
C VAL A 32 5.85 10.10 4.81
N GLY A 33 4.59 10.52 4.97
CA GLY A 33 4.07 11.14 6.18
C GLY A 33 2.93 10.29 6.72
N GLU A 34 3.02 9.91 7.98
CA GLU A 34 2.01 9.15 8.71
C GLU A 34 1.59 9.93 9.95
N THR A 35 0.29 9.94 10.26
CA THR A 35 -0.24 10.48 11.52
C THR A 35 -1.35 9.59 12.05
N ILE A 36 -1.29 9.29 13.34
CA ILE A 36 -2.30 8.55 14.09
C ILE A 36 -2.86 9.45 15.18
N TYR A 37 -4.17 9.65 15.13
CA TYR A 37 -4.94 10.33 16.16
C TYR A 37 -5.82 9.32 16.90
N LYS A 38 -5.54 9.11 18.20
CA LYS A 38 -6.37 8.30 19.09
C LYS A 38 -7.41 9.19 19.74
N PHE A 39 -8.68 8.78 19.71
CA PHE A 39 -9.75 9.48 20.42
C PHE A 39 -9.75 9.08 21.90
N GLY A 40 -10.43 9.87 22.74
CA GLY A 40 -10.55 9.59 24.18
C GLY A 40 -11.38 8.35 24.54
N LYS A 41 -11.97 7.66 23.56
CA LYS A 41 -12.72 6.41 23.74
C LYS A 41 -11.82 5.21 23.44
N ILE A 42 -11.97 4.13 24.21
CA ILE A 42 -11.15 2.92 24.09
C ILE A 42 -11.15 2.37 22.66
N GLY A 43 -9.95 2.26 22.08
CA GLY A 43 -9.72 1.63 20.78
C GLY A 43 -10.19 2.44 19.56
N GLN A 44 -10.60 3.69 19.74
CA GLN A 44 -10.94 4.57 18.63
C GLN A 44 -9.71 5.32 18.14
N SER A 45 -9.42 5.24 16.83
CA SER A 45 -8.35 6.02 16.22
C SER A 45 -8.53 6.23 14.73
N VAL A 46 -8.03 7.34 14.22
CA VAL A 46 -7.83 7.59 12.80
C VAL A 46 -6.32 7.52 12.51
N ARG A 47 -5.95 6.85 11.42
CA ARG A 47 -4.60 6.90 10.84
C ARG A 47 -4.70 7.44 9.43
N LEU A 48 -3.84 8.40 9.11
CA LEU A 48 -3.66 8.95 7.78
C LEU A 48 -2.20 8.73 7.38
N GLU A 49 -1.99 8.21 6.19
CA GLU A 49 -0.69 8.04 5.57
C GLU A 49 -0.71 8.62 4.17
N LEU A 50 0.29 9.42 3.82
CA LEU A 50 0.49 9.99 2.50
C LEU A 50 1.89 9.64 2.03
N GLN A 51 1.99 9.22 0.78
CA GLN A 51 3.24 8.81 0.16
C GLN A 51 3.38 9.43 -1.22
N LYS A 52 4.57 9.92 -1.56
CA LYS A 52 4.92 10.36 -2.91
C LYS A 52 6.24 9.73 -3.31
N MET A 53 6.27 9.12 -4.48
CA MET A 53 7.46 8.52 -5.07
C MET A 53 7.82 9.23 -6.37
N TRP A 54 9.12 9.55 -6.50
CA TRP A 54 9.75 10.00 -7.73
C TRP A 54 10.71 8.93 -8.23
N SER A 55 10.67 8.64 -9.51
CA SER A 55 11.53 7.65 -10.16
C SER A 55 12.47 8.31 -11.16
N SER A 56 13.69 7.79 -11.30
CA SER A 56 14.60 8.17 -12.37
C SER A 56 14.18 7.63 -13.74
N SER A 57 13.29 6.64 -13.76
CA SER A 57 12.63 6.20 -14.99
C SER A 57 11.50 7.19 -15.27
N GLU A 58 11.67 8.01 -16.31
CA GLU A 58 10.93 9.27 -16.61
C GLU A 58 9.39 9.20 -16.59
N LYS A 59 8.78 8.03 -16.38
CA LYS A 59 7.34 7.79 -16.51
C LYS A 59 6.72 6.95 -15.40
N HIS A 60 7.37 6.79 -14.24
CA HIS A 60 6.91 5.87 -13.18
C HIS A 60 6.70 6.49 -11.80
N ASP A 61 6.38 7.79 -11.75
CA ASP A 61 6.02 8.48 -10.51
C ASP A 61 4.62 8.08 -10.04
N TRP A 62 4.45 7.95 -8.72
CA TRP A 62 3.14 7.73 -8.11
C TRP A 62 2.96 8.53 -6.83
N VAL A 63 1.71 8.82 -6.51
CA VAL A 63 1.28 9.40 -5.24
C VAL A 63 0.21 8.51 -4.65
N GLY A 64 0.24 8.28 -3.35
CA GLY A 64 -0.73 7.43 -2.70
C GLY A 64 -1.11 7.96 -1.34
N GLY A 65 -2.30 7.58 -0.90
CA GLY A 65 -2.80 7.91 0.42
C GLY A 65 -3.62 6.77 1.00
N THR A 66 -3.54 6.61 2.31
CA THR A 66 -4.33 5.66 3.08
C THR A 66 -4.97 6.37 4.25
N LEU A 67 -6.28 6.20 4.40
CA LEU A 67 -7.02 6.62 5.57
C LEU A 67 -7.63 5.39 6.23
N GLU A 68 -7.31 5.18 7.50
CA GLU A 68 -7.84 4.09 8.31
C GLU A 68 -8.60 4.65 9.50
N TYR A 69 -9.80 4.12 9.73
CA TYR A 69 -10.61 4.45 10.88
C TYR A 69 -10.91 3.20 11.71
N ASN A 70 -10.47 3.22 12.95
CA ASN A 70 -10.79 2.22 13.95
C ASN A 70 -11.93 2.76 14.81
N ALA A 71 -13.12 2.18 14.65
CA ALA A 71 -14.31 2.58 15.40
C ALA A 71 -14.35 1.93 16.80
N SER A 72 -13.66 0.80 16.96
CA SER A 72 -13.46 0.08 18.22
C SER A 72 -12.32 -0.94 18.05
N PRO A 73 -11.86 -1.61 19.12
CA PRO A 73 -10.92 -2.74 19.00
C PRO A 73 -11.42 -3.89 18.11
N ARG A 74 -12.74 -3.94 17.86
CA ARG A 74 -13.38 -4.98 17.08
C ARG A 74 -13.68 -4.60 15.64
N LEU A 75 -13.70 -3.31 15.30
CA LEU A 75 -14.20 -2.85 14.00
C LEU A 75 -13.30 -1.76 13.44
N SER A 76 -12.74 -2.03 12.26
CA SER A 76 -11.89 -1.10 11.53
C SER A 76 -12.29 -1.03 10.06
N PHE A 77 -12.03 0.12 9.46
CA PHE A 77 -12.26 0.41 8.05
C PHE A 77 -11.04 1.11 7.48
N TYR A 78 -10.80 0.96 6.19
CA TYR A 78 -9.79 1.72 5.49
C TYR A 78 -10.20 2.02 4.06
N VAL A 79 -9.62 3.10 3.54
CA VAL A 79 -9.58 3.42 2.13
C VAL A 79 -8.15 3.78 1.76
N ASN A 80 -7.71 3.29 0.62
CA ASN A 80 -6.41 3.54 0.03
C ASN A 80 -6.64 3.92 -1.44
N ASP A 81 -5.90 4.91 -1.92
CA ASP A 81 -5.83 5.22 -3.34
C ASP A 81 -4.38 5.49 -3.70
N ILE A 82 -3.94 4.87 -4.80
CA ILE A 82 -2.64 5.12 -5.40
C ILE A 82 -2.86 5.57 -6.82
N TYR A 83 -2.37 6.77 -7.13
CA TYR A 83 -2.43 7.39 -8.43
C TYR A 83 -1.07 7.34 -9.12
N ASN A 84 -1.03 6.75 -10.31
CA ASN A 84 0.15 6.74 -11.16
C ASN A 84 0.14 7.98 -12.07
N SER A 85 1.16 8.85 -11.95
CA SER A 85 1.29 10.10 -12.71
C SER A 85 2.20 9.97 -13.93
N GLY A 86 2.50 8.76 -14.37
CA GLY A 86 3.36 8.46 -15.52
C GLY A 86 2.76 8.88 -16.87
N ASP A 87 3.61 9.43 -17.74
CA ASP A 87 3.24 9.96 -19.07
C ASP A 87 3.55 8.96 -20.21
N ASP A 88 3.37 7.65 -19.94
CA ASP A 88 3.41 6.62 -20.99
C ASP A 88 2.00 6.20 -21.39
N SER A 89 1.80 5.99 -22.69
CA SER A 89 0.49 5.68 -23.28
C SER A 89 -0.15 4.38 -22.76
N SER A 90 0.60 3.54 -22.04
CA SER A 90 0.10 2.31 -21.38
C SER A 90 -0.12 2.43 -19.87
N THR A 91 0.36 3.49 -19.22
CA THR A 91 0.28 3.71 -17.75
C THR A 91 -0.48 4.98 -17.36
N SER A 92 -0.90 5.77 -18.35
CA SER A 92 -1.67 7.00 -18.22
C SER A 92 -2.77 6.91 -17.15
N LYS A 93 -2.50 7.53 -16.00
CA LYS A 93 -3.49 7.99 -14.99
C LYS A 93 -4.38 6.90 -14.38
N ASN A 94 -3.82 5.73 -14.10
CA ASN A 94 -4.57 4.69 -13.39
C ASN A 94 -4.66 4.98 -11.88
N HIS A 95 -5.89 4.98 -11.36
CA HIS A 95 -6.19 4.95 -9.92
C HIS A 95 -6.31 3.50 -9.45
N TYR A 96 -5.55 3.17 -8.42
CA TYR A 96 -5.61 1.90 -7.71
C TYR A 96 -6.29 2.14 -6.37
N TYR A 97 -7.61 2.23 -6.41
CA TYR A 97 -8.43 2.39 -5.21
C TYR A 97 -8.67 1.05 -4.54
N ASN A 98 -8.66 1.06 -3.22
CA ASN A 98 -8.90 -0.10 -2.40
C ASN A 98 -9.61 0.30 -1.11
N PHE A 99 -10.70 -0.35 -0.77
CA PHE A 99 -11.38 -0.10 0.50
C PHE A 99 -11.85 -1.40 1.13
N GLY A 100 -11.80 -1.43 2.45
CA GLY A 100 -12.11 -2.63 3.18
C GLY A 100 -12.43 -2.37 4.63
N GLY A 101 -12.85 -3.43 5.30
CA GLY A 101 -13.12 -3.42 6.72
C GLY A 101 -12.80 -4.75 7.35
N SER A 102 -12.62 -4.73 8.66
CA SER A 102 -12.38 -5.93 9.43
C SER A 102 -13.18 -5.93 10.71
N PHE A 103 -13.62 -7.12 11.09
CA PHE A 103 -14.30 -7.40 12.34
C PHE A 103 -13.54 -8.46 13.14
N ASN A 104 -13.18 -8.15 14.37
CA ASN A 104 -12.49 -9.04 15.29
C ASN A 104 -13.44 -9.49 16.41
N LYS A 105 -13.48 -10.81 16.67
CA LYS A 105 -14.15 -11.42 17.82
C LYS A 105 -13.22 -12.43 18.48
N GLY A 106 -12.63 -12.05 19.62
CA GLY A 106 -11.63 -12.88 20.30
C GLY A 106 -10.37 -13.03 19.43
N THR A 107 -9.99 -14.27 19.15
CA THR A 107 -8.85 -14.63 18.29
C THR A 107 -9.24 -14.82 16.81
N THR A 108 -10.50 -14.55 16.46
CA THR A 108 -11.00 -14.63 15.08
C THR A 108 -11.14 -13.26 14.46
N ARG A 109 -10.58 -13.09 13.25
CA ARG A 109 -10.67 -11.88 12.44
C ARG A 109 -11.29 -12.21 11.09
N PHE A 110 -12.36 -11.53 10.75
CA PHE A 110 -12.96 -11.54 9.43
C PHE A 110 -12.67 -10.21 8.73
N SER A 111 -12.17 -10.24 7.51
CA SER A 111 -11.85 -9.04 6.72
C SER A 111 -12.49 -9.13 5.34
N LEU A 112 -13.05 -8.01 4.88
CA LEU A 112 -13.59 -7.85 3.53
C LEU A 112 -12.90 -6.67 2.87
N ASN A 113 -12.54 -6.83 1.61
CA ASN A 113 -11.85 -5.82 0.84
C ASN A 113 -12.30 -5.83 -0.62
N TYR A 114 -12.52 -4.66 -1.20
CA TYR A 114 -12.82 -4.47 -2.60
C TYR A 114 -11.92 -3.37 -3.18
N GLY A 115 -11.26 -3.68 -4.28
CA GLY A 115 -10.40 -2.72 -4.94
C GLY A 115 -9.62 -3.30 -6.11
N ARG A 116 -8.78 -2.43 -6.67
CA ARG A 116 -7.83 -2.76 -7.73
C ARG A 116 -6.43 -2.85 -7.13
N GLN A 117 -5.87 -4.05 -7.13
CA GLN A 117 -4.50 -4.31 -6.73
C GLN A 117 -3.56 -4.09 -7.92
N ARG A 118 -2.54 -3.25 -7.70
CA ARG A 118 -1.46 -3.01 -8.67
C ARG A 118 -0.56 -4.25 -8.79
N ALA A 119 -0.19 -4.62 -10.01
CA ALA A 119 0.82 -5.64 -10.23
C ALA A 119 2.20 -5.16 -9.79
N GLY A 120 2.99 -6.07 -9.24
CA GLY A 120 4.34 -5.74 -8.84
C GLY A 120 5.03 -6.87 -8.11
N LEU A 121 6.32 -6.67 -7.87
CA LEU A 121 7.11 -7.56 -7.04
C LEU A 121 6.97 -7.15 -5.58
N VAL A 122 6.54 -8.11 -4.77
CA VAL A 122 6.48 -7.95 -3.31
C VAL A 122 7.64 -8.74 -2.72
N CYS A 123 8.60 -8.02 -2.12
CA CYS A 123 9.77 -8.60 -1.50
C CYS A 123 9.64 -8.56 0.03
N VAL A 124 9.57 -9.71 0.68
CA VAL A 124 9.48 -9.82 2.15
C VAL A 124 10.54 -10.81 2.62
N GLY A 125 11.38 -10.39 3.58
CA GLY A 125 12.42 -11.26 4.15
C GLY A 125 13.46 -11.75 3.14
N GLY A 126 13.73 -11.00 2.07
CA GLY A 126 14.69 -11.36 1.03
C GLY A 126 14.14 -12.22 -0.11
N VAL A 127 12.85 -12.59 -0.09
CA VAL A 127 12.20 -13.32 -1.18
C VAL A 127 11.23 -12.40 -1.92
N CYS A 128 11.41 -12.27 -3.23
CA CYS A 128 10.53 -11.51 -4.10
C CYS A 128 9.56 -12.43 -4.84
N ARG A 129 8.25 -12.14 -4.76
CA ARG A 129 7.22 -12.82 -5.53
C ARG A 129 6.44 -11.82 -6.39
N PHE A 130 6.12 -12.22 -7.61
CA PHE A 130 5.26 -11.41 -8.46
C PHE A 130 3.80 -11.56 -8.02
N VAL A 131 3.12 -10.44 -7.87
CA VAL A 131 1.68 -10.38 -7.59
C VAL A 131 1.00 -9.81 -8.84
N PRO A 132 0.09 -10.56 -9.48
CA PRO A 132 -0.61 -10.08 -10.68
C PRO A 132 -1.63 -8.98 -10.34
N GLU A 133 -2.04 -8.23 -11.37
CA GLU A 133 -3.14 -7.28 -11.22
C GLU A 133 -4.44 -8.03 -10.92
N ALA A 134 -5.18 -7.59 -9.92
CA ALA A 134 -6.46 -8.16 -9.57
C ALA A 134 -7.44 -7.04 -9.25
N THR A 135 -8.68 -7.14 -9.75
CA THR A 135 -9.78 -6.28 -9.33
C THR A 135 -10.91 -7.16 -8.87
N GLY A 136 -11.38 -6.96 -7.65
CA GLY A 136 -12.49 -7.76 -7.16
C GLY A 136 -12.73 -7.64 -5.66
N LEU A 137 -13.72 -8.43 -5.23
CA LEU A 137 -14.05 -8.61 -3.82
C LEU A 137 -13.21 -9.75 -3.25
N SER A 138 -12.63 -9.53 -2.09
CA SER A 138 -11.84 -10.51 -1.34
C SER A 138 -12.36 -10.59 0.09
N ALA A 139 -12.45 -11.81 0.61
CA ALA A 139 -12.82 -12.10 1.97
C ALA A 139 -11.72 -12.95 2.62
N SER A 140 -11.40 -12.67 3.86
CA SER A 140 -10.39 -13.41 4.62
C SER A 140 -10.90 -13.72 6.02
N LEU A 141 -10.74 -14.96 6.45
CA LEU A 141 -11.01 -15.42 7.81
C LEU A 141 -9.69 -15.91 8.40
N LEU A 142 -9.24 -15.26 9.46
CA LEU A 142 -8.03 -15.62 10.21
C LEU A 142 -8.44 -16.04 11.62
N MET A 143 -8.00 -17.22 12.03
CA MET A 143 -8.27 -17.78 13.35
C MET A 143 -6.94 -18.14 14.01
N SER A 144 -6.73 -17.68 15.22
CA SER A 144 -5.56 -18.04 16.04
C SER A 144 -6.02 -18.87 17.25
N PHE A 145 -5.26 -19.91 17.59
CA PHE A 145 -5.53 -20.85 18.67
C PHE A 145 -4.59 -20.63 19.86
#